data_AF-D1Q070-F1
#
_entry.id   AF-D1Q070-F1
#
_cell.length_a   1.000
_cell.length_b   1.000
_cell.length_c   1.000
_cell.angle_alpha   90.00
_cell.angle_beta   90.00
_cell.angle_gamma   90.00
#
_symmetry.space_group_name_H-M   'P 1'
#
loop_
_entity.id
_entity.type
_entity.pdbx_description
1 polymer ?
#
loop_
_entity_poly.entity_id
_entity_poly.type
_entity_poly.pdbx_seq_one_letter_code
_entity_poly.pdbx_strand_id
1 'polypeptide(L)'
;MALYDTSNPLDKANFMLRAQKLAESGKIVELVEKKPKRTLSQNAYCHLAISYFASQYGCTLEWAKTQYFKKLVNPDLFIREKEDRFLGKVKYLRSSADLDVTEMSLAIDRWRNWCSMEASIYVPNVDDYYSIQLMEVEIKKNEKYL
;
A
#
# COMPACT_ATOMS: atom_id res chain seq x y z
N MET A 1 -4.43 0.90 -15.73
CA MET A 1 -5.75 0.22 -15.64
C MET A 1 -6.63 1.01 -14.69
N ALA A 2 -7.78 1.51 -15.13
CA ALA A 2 -8.71 2.28 -14.27
C ALA A 2 -9.54 1.32 -13.41
N LEU A 3 -9.71 1.63 -12.12
CA LEU A 3 -10.54 0.87 -11.19
C LEU A 3 -11.71 1.76 -10.76
N TYR A 4 -12.90 1.17 -10.68
CA TYR A 4 -14.13 1.85 -10.33
C TYR A 4 -14.82 1.07 -9.21
N ASP A 5 -15.29 1.77 -8.19
CA ASP A 5 -16.21 1.21 -7.20
C ASP A 5 -17.66 1.46 -7.65
N THR A 6 -18.34 0.41 -8.10
CA THR A 6 -19.72 0.53 -8.60
C THR A 6 -20.76 0.69 -7.48
N SER A 7 -20.37 0.55 -6.21
CA SER A 7 -21.23 0.90 -5.08
C SER A 7 -21.32 2.42 -4.88
N ASN A 8 -20.25 3.15 -5.25
CA ASN A 8 -20.22 4.60 -5.27
C ASN A 8 -20.98 5.14 -6.52
N PRO A 9 -22.01 5.99 -6.34
CA PRO A 9 -22.82 6.49 -7.47
C PRO A 9 -22.03 7.26 -8.53
N LEU A 10 -21.01 8.02 -8.13
CA LEU A 10 -20.17 8.80 -9.06
C LEU A 10 -19.24 7.89 -9.87
N ASP A 11 -18.57 6.95 -9.20
CA ASP A 11 -17.71 5.98 -9.89
C ASP A 11 -18.53 5.08 -10.83
N LYS A 12 -19.76 4.70 -10.44
CA LYS A 12 -20.69 3.97 -11.31
C LYS A 12 -21.06 4.76 -12.57
N ALA A 13 -21.42 6.03 -12.44
CA ALA A 13 -21.74 6.88 -13.60
C ALA A 13 -20.54 7.03 -14.54
N ASN A 14 -19.35 7.29 -13.98
CA ASN A 14 -18.10 7.37 -14.74
C ASN A 14 -17.74 6.06 -15.44
N PHE A 15 -17.94 4.93 -14.78
CA PHE A 15 -17.75 3.60 -15.35
C PHE A 15 -18.67 3.39 -16.56
N MET A 16 -19.97 3.69 -16.43
CA MET A 16 -20.94 3.53 -17.52
C MET A 16 -20.57 4.35 -18.75
N LEU A 17 -20.23 5.63 -18.58
CA LEU A 17 -19.79 6.50 -19.68
C LEU A 17 -18.52 5.97 -20.35
N ARG A 18 -17.55 5.50 -19.56
CA ARG A 18 -16.30 4.95 -20.09
C ARG A 18 -16.52 3.63 -20.82
N ALA A 19 -17.37 2.75 -20.28
CA ALA A 19 -17.72 1.47 -20.86
C ALA A 19 -18.43 1.66 -22.21
N GLN A 20 -19.40 2.58 -22.28
CA GLN A 20 -20.08 2.94 -23.53
C GLN A 20 -19.08 3.41 -24.59
N LYS A 21 -18.20 4.35 -24.24
CA LYS A 21 -17.14 4.84 -25.16
C LYS A 21 -16.21 3.73 -25.64
N LEU A 22 -15.91 2.74 -24.79
CA LEU A 22 -15.07 1.59 -25.16
C LEU A 22 -15.81 0.62 -26.09
N ALA A 23 -17.10 0.37 -25.85
CA ALA A 23 -17.94 -0.47 -26.70
C ALA A 23 -18.03 0.06 -28.14
N GLU A 24 -18.10 1.39 -28.30
CA GLU A 24 -18.13 2.06 -29.60
C GLU A 24 -16.75 2.17 -30.28
N SER A 25 -15.65 1.86 -29.58
CA SER A 25 -14.30 2.14 -30.06
C SER A 25 -13.74 1.15 -31.08
N GLY A 26 -14.41 0.01 -31.30
CA GLY A 26 -13.94 -1.06 -32.19
C GLY A 26 -12.64 -1.76 -31.75
N LYS A 27 -12.18 -1.52 -30.52
CA LYS A 27 -10.95 -2.11 -29.97
C LYS A 27 -11.24 -3.37 -29.16
N ILE A 28 -10.25 -4.24 -29.04
CA ILE A 28 -10.29 -5.36 -28.10
C ILE A 28 -10.14 -4.79 -26.69
N VAL A 29 -11.11 -5.09 -25.82
CA VAL A 29 -11.16 -4.62 -24.43
C VAL A 29 -11.34 -5.79 -23.47
N GLU A 30 -10.77 -5.66 -22.28
CA GLU A 30 -10.91 -6.64 -21.19
C GLU A 30 -11.79 -6.04 -20.08
N LEU A 31 -12.87 -6.73 -19.72
CA LEU A 31 -13.73 -6.39 -18.59
C LEU A 31 -13.59 -7.49 -17.54
N VAL A 32 -13.10 -7.13 -16.35
CA VAL A 32 -12.86 -8.09 -15.26
C VAL A 32 -13.59 -7.62 -14.01
N GLU A 33 -14.50 -8.46 -13.52
CA GLU A 33 -15.06 -8.29 -12.18
C GLU A 33 -14.00 -8.65 -11.13
N LYS A 34 -13.72 -7.73 -10.21
CA LYS A 34 -12.83 -7.99 -9.08
C LYS A 34 -13.61 -8.66 -7.96
N LYS A 35 -13.59 -9.99 -7.98
CA LYS A 35 -14.03 -10.79 -6.82
C LYS A 35 -13.21 -10.38 -5.58
N PRO A 36 -13.79 -10.43 -4.36
CA PRO A 36 -13.02 -10.27 -3.14
C PRO A 36 -11.81 -11.23 -3.20
N LYS A 37 -10.60 -10.67 -3.18
CA LYS A 37 -9.38 -11.47 -3.17
C LYS A 37 -9.37 -12.29 -1.88
N ARG A 38 -9.02 -13.58 -1.96
CA ARG A 38 -8.56 -14.33 -0.78
C ARG A 38 -7.35 -13.62 -0.17
N THR A 39 -7.15 -13.84 1.13
CA THR A 39 -6.11 -13.27 2.01
C THR A 39 -4.84 -12.85 1.28
N LEU A 40 -4.50 -11.57 1.36
CA LEU A 40 -3.22 -11.06 0.85
C LEU A 40 -2.08 -11.68 1.65
N SER A 41 -0.95 -11.97 0.98
CA SER A 41 0.27 -12.26 1.72
C SER A 41 0.65 -11.04 2.56
N GLN A 42 1.24 -11.25 3.74
CA GLN A 42 1.63 -10.18 4.64
C GLN A 42 2.52 -9.13 3.94
N ASN A 43 3.43 -9.58 3.08
CA ASN A 43 4.28 -8.71 2.27
C ASN A 43 3.48 -7.84 1.29
N ALA A 44 2.48 -8.42 0.61
CA ALA A 44 1.64 -7.66 -0.32
C ALA A 44 0.78 -6.64 0.42
N TYR A 45 0.20 -7.02 1.56
CA TYR A 45 -0.58 -6.13 2.40
C TYR A 45 0.28 -5.01 3.00
N CYS A 46 1.47 -5.31 3.52
CA CYS A 46 2.42 -4.32 4.03
C CYS A 46 2.76 -3.27 2.97
N HIS A 47 3.08 -3.71 1.76
CA HIS A 47 3.34 -2.80 0.64
C HIS A 47 2.13 -1.91 0.33
N LEU A 48 0.92 -2.47 0.28
CA LEU A 48 -0.31 -1.73 0.03
C LEU A 48 -0.57 -0.69 1.13
N ALA A 49 -0.39 -1.07 2.40
CA ALA A 49 -0.58 -0.19 3.55
C ALA A 49 0.37 1.02 3.52
N ILE A 50 1.65 0.80 3.19
CA ILE A 50 2.63 1.89 3.07
C ILE A 50 2.30 2.77 1.85
N SER A 51 1.89 2.15 0.72
CA SER A 51 1.50 2.88 -0.50
C SER A 51 0.29 3.76 -0.28
N TYR A 52 -0.71 3.26 0.45
CA TYR A 52 -1.89 4.02 0.80
C TYR A 52 -1.54 5.21 1.70
N PHE A 53 -0.76 4.99 2.75
CA PHE A 53 -0.27 6.10 3.58
C PHE A 53 0.48 7.14 2.75
N ALA A 54 1.41 6.71 1.88
CA ALA A 54 2.20 7.62 1.06
C ALA A 54 1.32 8.48 0.15
N SER A 55 0.29 7.87 -0.43
CA SER A 55 -0.74 8.50 -1.24
C SER A 55 -1.55 9.55 -0.46
N GLN A 56 -1.96 9.23 0.76
CA GLN A 56 -2.74 10.16 1.62
C GLN A 56 -1.88 11.30 2.18
N TYR A 57 -0.66 10.99 2.61
CA TYR A 57 0.25 11.97 3.20
C TYR A 57 0.93 12.86 2.15
N GLY A 58 0.92 12.46 0.87
CA GLY A 58 1.56 13.20 -0.22
C GLY A 58 3.07 13.05 -0.25
N CYS A 59 3.58 11.83 -0.04
CA CYS A 59 5.01 11.53 -0.15
C CYS A 59 5.27 10.31 -1.04
N THR A 60 6.54 10.09 -1.39
CA THR A 60 6.88 8.91 -2.20
C THR A 60 6.80 7.63 -1.36
N LEU A 61 6.45 6.52 -2.01
CA LEU A 61 6.45 5.19 -1.38
C LEU A 61 7.82 4.86 -0.76
N GLU A 62 8.91 5.19 -1.45
CA GLU A 62 10.28 4.98 -0.98
C GLU A 62 10.57 5.76 0.32
N TRP A 63 10.10 7.01 0.40
CA TRP A 63 10.22 7.84 1.59
C TRP A 63 9.42 7.27 2.76
N ALA A 64 8.14 6.97 2.54
CA ALA A 64 7.28 6.38 3.56
C ALA A 64 7.84 5.06 4.10
N LYS A 65 8.32 4.20 3.20
CA LYS A 65 8.94 2.92 3.54
C LYS A 65 10.22 3.10 4.36
N THR A 66 11.12 3.99 3.92
CA THR A 66 12.44 4.10 4.53
C THR A 66 12.44 4.92 5.80
N GLN A 67 11.80 6.09 5.80
CA GLN A 67 11.86 7.02 6.93
C GLN A 67 10.80 6.69 7.98
N TYR A 68 9.56 6.49 7.58
CA TYR A 68 8.47 6.27 8.54
C TYR A 68 8.38 4.80 8.95
N PHE A 69 8.13 3.90 7.99
CA PHE A 69 7.88 2.50 8.32
C PHE A 69 9.10 1.82 8.97
N LYS A 70 10.30 1.98 8.41
CA LYS A 70 11.52 1.33 8.92
C LYS A 70 12.19 2.07 10.07
N LYS A 71 12.57 3.35 9.88
CA LYS A 71 13.40 4.06 10.86
C LYS A 71 12.61 4.62 12.05
N LEU A 72 11.40 5.12 11.81
CA LEU A 72 10.59 5.73 12.87
C LEU A 72 9.79 4.69 13.65
N VAL A 73 9.01 3.86 12.93
CA VAL A 73 8.04 2.95 13.56
C VAL A 73 8.66 1.62 13.97
N ASN A 74 9.61 1.10 13.19
CA ASN A 74 10.19 -0.24 13.42
C ASN A 74 11.73 -0.27 13.48
N PRO A 75 12.41 0.67 14.19
CA PRO A 75 13.86 0.76 14.18
C PRO A 75 14.55 -0.51 14.67
N ASP A 76 13.99 -1.17 15.68
CA ASP A 76 14.45 -2.43 16.27
C ASP A 76 14.43 -3.60 15.29
N LEU A 77 13.49 -3.61 14.34
CA LEU A 77 13.38 -4.67 13.34
C LEU A 77 14.30 -4.44 12.13
N PHE A 78 14.55 -3.18 11.77
CA PHE A 78 15.20 -2.83 10.50
C PHE A 78 16.63 -2.29 10.63
N ILE A 79 16.99 -1.61 11.72
CA ILE A 79 18.33 -1.04 11.88
C ILE A 79 19.26 -2.16 12.39
N ARG A 80 20.34 -2.38 11.66
CA ARG A 80 21.38 -3.36 12.00
C ARG A 80 22.74 -2.68 11.96
N GLU A 81 23.67 -3.20 12.73
CA GLU A 81 25.06 -2.76 12.74
C GLU A 81 25.92 -3.83 12.12
N LYS A 82 26.83 -3.42 11.22
CA LYS A 82 27.86 -4.28 10.67
C LYS A 82 29.21 -3.63 10.92
N GLU A 83 30.16 -4.44 11.35
CA GLU A 83 31.56 -4.03 11.44
C GLU A 83 32.23 -4.25 10.09
N ASP A 84 32.74 -3.17 9.53
CA ASP A 84 33.48 -3.15 8.28
C ASP A 84 34.94 -2.76 8.54
N ARG A 85 35.85 -3.42 7.82
CA ARG A 85 37.29 -3.23 8.00
C ARG A 85 37.76 -1.80 7.73
N PHE A 86 37.08 -1.06 6.86
CA PHE A 86 37.45 0.29 6.45
C PHE A 86 36.53 1.36 7.04
N LEU A 87 35.24 1.05 7.21
CA LEU A 87 34.25 2.02 7.69
C LEU A 87 33.95 1.90 9.20
N GLY A 88 34.53 0.92 9.89
CA GLY A 88 34.24 0.64 11.29
C GLY A 88 32.81 0.13 11.47
N LYS A 89 32.15 0.50 12.58
CA LYS A 89 30.76 0.11 12.84
C LYS A 89 29.79 1.00 12.07
N VAL A 90 29.13 0.44 11.06
CA VAL A 90 28.17 1.15 10.20
C VAL A 90 26.76 0.61 10.44
N LYS A 91 25.81 1.54 10.60
CA LYS A 91 24.37 1.23 10.63
C LYS A 91 23.81 1.11 9.22
N TYR A 92 23.07 0.05 8.96
CA TYR A 92 22.36 -0.15 7.70
C TYR A 92 20.93 -0.62 7.94
N LEU A 93 20.09 -0.49 6.91
CA LEU A 93 18.71 -0.97 6.93
C LEU A 93 18.64 -2.37 6.31
N ARG A 94 18.14 -3.33 7.07
CA ARG A 94 17.78 -4.68 6.60
C ARG A 94 16.64 -4.60 5.57
N SER A 95 16.58 -5.57 4.66
CA SER A 95 15.46 -5.69 3.73
C SER A 95 14.21 -6.16 4.47
N SER A 96 13.03 -5.72 4.03
CA SER A 96 11.76 -6.29 4.52
C SER A 96 11.56 -7.73 4.07
N ALA A 97 12.25 -8.16 3.00
CA ALA A 97 12.25 -9.54 2.54
C ALA A 97 12.97 -10.50 3.51
N ASP A 98 13.83 -9.96 4.36
CA ASP A 98 14.57 -10.78 5.32
C ASP A 98 13.76 -11.05 6.59
N LEU A 99 12.67 -10.30 6.85
CA LEU A 99 11.86 -10.47 8.06
C LEU A 99 11.14 -11.82 8.07
N ASP A 100 11.02 -12.42 9.24
CA ASP A 100 10.14 -13.57 9.43
C ASP A 100 8.66 -13.15 9.54
N VAL A 101 7.76 -14.14 9.55
CA VAL A 101 6.31 -13.93 9.61
C VAL A 101 5.87 -13.17 10.85
N THR A 102 6.54 -13.39 11.99
CA THR A 102 6.20 -12.75 13.26
C THR A 102 6.70 -11.32 13.31
N GLU A 103 7.94 -11.07 12.85
CA GLU A 103 8.52 -9.74 12.69
C GLU A 103 7.67 -8.90 11.72
N MET A 104 7.19 -9.50 10.62
CA MET A 104 6.35 -8.83 9.64
C MET A 104 4.98 -8.46 10.22
N SER A 105 4.30 -9.39 10.89
CA SER A 105 3.02 -9.09 11.57
C SER A 105 3.17 -7.93 12.54
N LEU A 106 4.20 -7.98 13.40
CA LEU A 106 4.47 -6.93 14.38
C LEU A 106 4.74 -5.58 13.72
N ALA A 107 5.53 -5.56 12.65
CA ALA A 107 5.84 -4.33 11.91
C ALA A 107 4.59 -3.70 11.29
N ILE A 108 3.70 -4.53 10.75
CA ILE A 108 2.42 -4.11 10.19
C ILE A 108 1.50 -3.54 11.27
N ASP A 109 1.36 -4.21 12.41
CA ASP A 109 0.48 -3.75 13.49
C ASP A 109 0.94 -2.42 14.07
N ARG A 110 2.25 -2.28 14.32
CA ARG A 110 2.86 -1.01 14.73
C ARG A 110 2.62 0.09 13.71
N TRP A 111 2.76 -0.22 12.42
CA TRP A 111 2.51 0.73 11.34
C TRP A 111 1.07 1.24 11.31
N ARG A 112 0.09 0.33 11.39
CA ARG A 112 -1.33 0.69 11.38
C ARG A 112 -1.71 1.56 12.58
N ASN A 113 -1.21 1.18 13.76
CA ASN A 113 -1.44 1.96 14.98
C ASN A 113 -0.83 3.36 14.88
N TRP A 114 0.41 3.46 14.42
CA TRP A 114 1.08 4.76 14.24
C TRP A 114 0.37 5.64 13.21
N CYS A 115 -0.07 5.09 12.07
CA CYS A 115 -0.83 5.84 11.07
C CYS A 115 -2.13 6.41 11.65
N SER A 116 -2.84 5.62 12.45
CA SER A 116 -4.09 6.02 13.09
C SER A 116 -3.86 7.11 14.14
N MET A 117 -2.88 6.90 15.04
CA MET A 117 -2.66 7.77 16.20
C MET A 117 -1.97 9.08 15.84
N GLU A 118 -0.91 9.02 15.02
CA GLU A 118 -0.03 10.18 14.77
C GLU A 118 -0.39 10.91 13.48
N ALA A 119 -0.81 10.18 12.45
CA ALA A 119 -1.13 10.76 11.14
C ALA A 119 -2.63 10.92 10.88
N SER A 120 -3.49 10.42 11.78
CA SER A 120 -4.95 10.41 11.59
C SER A 120 -5.38 9.74 10.27
N ILE A 121 -4.61 8.76 9.80
CA ILE A 121 -4.88 7.98 8.59
C ILE A 121 -5.29 6.56 8.99
N TYR A 122 -6.52 6.20 8.67
CA TYR A 122 -7.02 4.85 8.93
C TYR A 122 -6.45 3.85 7.92
N VAL A 123 -5.72 2.84 8.41
CA VAL A 123 -5.26 1.69 7.62
C VAL A 123 -6.05 0.45 8.05
N PRO A 124 -6.97 -0.08 7.22
CA PRO A 124 -7.86 -1.18 7.57
C PRO A 124 -7.10 -2.48 7.81
N ASN A 125 -7.69 -3.43 8.54
CA ASN A 125 -7.06 -4.73 8.79
C ASN A 125 -6.96 -5.55 7.49
N VAL A 126 -6.00 -6.48 7.39
CA VAL A 126 -5.86 -7.43 6.27
C VAL A 126 -7.13 -8.26 6.02
N ASP A 127 -7.95 -8.48 7.05
CA ASP A 127 -9.21 -9.21 6.95
C ASP A 127 -10.39 -8.35 6.44
N ASP A 128 -10.24 -7.02 6.41
CA ASP A 128 -11.25 -6.11 5.86
C ASP A 128 -11.04 -5.94 4.35
N TYR A 129 -11.46 -6.97 3.62
CA TYR A 129 -11.29 -7.05 2.16
C TYR A 129 -11.92 -5.88 1.40
N TYR A 130 -13.05 -5.36 1.88
CA TYR A 130 -13.74 -4.26 1.23
C TYR A 130 -12.93 -2.96 1.35
N SER A 131 -12.49 -2.63 2.55
CA SER A 131 -11.66 -1.43 2.78
C SER A 131 -10.31 -1.54 2.06
N ILE A 132 -9.73 -2.74 1.96
CA ILE A 132 -8.51 -2.98 1.17
C ILE A 132 -8.73 -2.69 -0.32
N GLN A 133 -9.87 -3.09 -0.89
CA GLN A 133 -10.19 -2.77 -2.28
C GLN A 133 -10.33 -1.26 -2.49
N LEU A 134 -10.96 -0.55 -1.55
CA LEU A 134 -11.06 0.90 -1.59
C LEU A 134 -9.67 1.56 -1.55
N MET A 135 -8.74 1.09 -0.72
CA MET A 135 -7.35 1.55 -0.74
C MET A 135 -6.69 1.35 -2.11
N GLU A 136 -6.86 0.19 -2.74
CA GLU A 136 -6.33 -0.09 -4.08
C GLU A 136 -6.90 0.88 -5.13
N VAL A 137 -8.19 1.22 -5.05
CA VAL A 137 -8.83 2.22 -5.92
C VAL A 137 -8.21 3.59 -5.70
N GLU A 138 -8.02 3.99 -4.44
CA GLU A 138 -7.56 5.32 -4.08
C GLU A 138 -6.09 5.57 -4.43
N ILE A 139 -5.21 4.60 -4.18
CA ILE A 139 -3.81 4.65 -4.64
C ILE A 139 -3.76 4.86 -6.16
N LYS A 140 -4.57 4.13 -6.94
CA LYS A 140 -4.62 4.27 -8.41
C LYS A 140 -5.20 5.59 -8.88
N LYS A 141 -6.10 6.21 -8.11
CA LYS A 141 -6.58 7.57 -8.40
C LYS A 141 -5.45 8.58 -8.21
N ASN A 142 -4.62 8.40 -7.18
CA ASN A 142 -3.53 9.31 -6.82
C ASN A 142 -2.22 9.09 -7.59
N GLU A 143 -1.98 7.89 -8.16
CA GLU A 143 -0.88 7.62 -9.10
C GLU A 143 -0.83 8.57 -10.30
N LYS A 144 -1.92 9.26 -10.62
CA LYS A 144 -1.96 10.23 -11.73
C LYS A 144 -1.40 11.61 -11.35
N TYR A 145 -1.18 11.85 -10.07
CA TYR A 145 -0.83 13.17 -9.52
C TYR A 145 0.49 13.17 -8.74
N LEU A 146 1.13 12.01 -8.57
CA LEU A 146 2.44 11.79 -7.96
C LEU A 146 3.46 11.40 -9.04
#